data_AF-A0A1V6C217-F1
#
_entry.id   AF-A0A1V6C217-F1
#
_cell.length_a   1.000
_cell.length_b   1.000
_cell.length_c   1.000
_cell.angle_alpha   90.00
_cell.angle_beta   90.00
_cell.angle_gamma   90.00
#
_symmetry.space_group_name_H-M   'P 1'
#
loop_
_entity.id
_entity.type
_entity.pdbx_description
1 polymer ?
#
loop_
_entity_poly.entity_id
_entity_poly.type
_entity_poly.pdbx_seq_one_letter_code
_entity_poly.pdbx_strand_id
1 'polypeptide(L)'
;MKRLISLFFVFAALSMQAQSVKLEFKPVKGVEYPVSMEVNQTMNLIVPGMGNLVTQTDQIIGAVVTLAEEVEQGYLVEARLTRITVKSEGQGQSQVFDSEGEDVLGQAIKSLMGKPLKMIISRRGEVIEQMPAEDVFYTVADSILATQYARRRREQSIEQIKQLFSQNTIKSVVQAGLTKFPDREMTIPSVWTDEEPSQELGAIITVQQRLTGISDNRASITAKSVIMPDPNATKSETAQRMEQISGNGEATSVIDTQSGWVIESSGTQSLRGELVVEQAGQVQSIDLTMEVKIRVTGK
;
A
#
# COMPACT_ATOMS: atom_id res chain seq x y z
N MET A 1 -2.45 -41.20 49.18
CA MET A 1 -3.14 -41.21 47.86
C MET A 1 -3.76 -39.88 47.45
N LYS A 2 -4.34 -39.07 48.36
CA LYS A 2 -4.95 -37.76 48.00
C LYS A 2 -3.97 -36.68 47.48
N ARG A 3 -2.67 -36.76 47.82
CA ARG A 3 -1.65 -35.79 47.35
C ARG A 3 -1.05 -36.10 45.96
N LEU A 4 -1.23 -37.32 45.44
CA LEU A 4 -0.78 -37.70 44.10
C LEU A 4 -1.78 -37.28 43.00
N ILE A 5 -3.07 -37.16 43.34
CA ILE A 5 -4.13 -36.77 42.39
C ILE A 5 -4.09 -35.25 42.11
N SER A 6 -3.70 -34.41 43.07
CA SER A 6 -3.50 -32.97 42.83
C SER A 6 -2.30 -32.65 41.93
N LEU A 7 -1.26 -33.49 41.91
CA LEU A 7 -0.09 -33.25 41.05
C LEU A 7 -0.39 -33.53 39.56
N PHE A 8 -1.31 -34.46 39.29
CA PHE A 8 -1.72 -34.84 37.92
C PHE A 8 -2.61 -33.76 37.26
N PHE A 9 -3.39 -33.02 38.05
CA PHE A 9 -4.23 -31.93 37.54
C PHE A 9 -3.45 -30.64 37.22
N VAL A 10 -2.31 -30.40 37.87
CA VAL A 10 -1.45 -29.24 37.60
C VAL A 10 -0.67 -29.42 36.28
N PHE A 11 -0.35 -30.67 35.88
CA PHE A 11 0.29 -30.94 34.59
C PHE A 11 -0.67 -30.83 33.40
N ALA A 12 -1.96 -31.15 33.57
CA ALA A 12 -2.96 -31.00 32.50
C ALA A 12 -3.28 -29.53 32.16
N ALA A 13 -3.06 -28.60 33.09
CA ALA A 13 -3.22 -27.16 32.86
C ALA A 13 -2.02 -26.52 32.13
N LEU A 14 -0.84 -27.16 32.16
CA LEU A 14 0.36 -26.71 31.43
C LEU A 14 0.42 -27.25 29.98
N SER A 15 -0.46 -28.18 29.62
CA SER A 15 -0.65 -28.68 28.25
C SER A 15 -1.71 -27.92 27.46
N MET A 16 -2.09 -26.71 27.89
CA MET A 16 -2.72 -25.73 27.00
C MET A 16 -1.64 -25.31 26.00
N GLN A 17 -1.44 -26.16 25.00
CA GLN A 17 -0.38 -26.11 24.03
C GLN A 17 -0.32 -24.71 23.42
N ALA A 18 0.88 -24.13 23.38
CA ALA A 18 1.17 -23.03 22.49
C ALA A 18 0.85 -23.50 21.06
N GLN A 19 -0.35 -23.18 20.59
CA GLN A 19 -0.84 -23.63 19.30
C GLN A 19 0.02 -22.97 18.23
N SER A 20 0.80 -23.80 17.56
CA SER A 20 1.62 -23.38 16.43
C SER A 20 0.71 -23.21 15.21
N VAL A 21 0.91 -22.13 14.45
CA VAL A 21 0.12 -21.81 13.26
C VAL A 21 1.05 -21.41 12.13
N LYS A 22 0.75 -21.87 10.92
CA LYS A 22 1.36 -21.35 9.70
C LYS A 22 0.36 -20.41 9.04
N LEU A 23 0.65 -19.12 9.04
CA LEU A 23 -0.12 -18.13 8.27
C LEU A 23 0.55 -17.95 6.91
N GLU A 24 -0.26 -18.00 5.87
CA GLU A 24 0.17 -17.85 4.47
C GLU A 24 -0.97 -17.25 3.65
N PHE A 25 -0.64 -16.59 2.55
CA PHE A 25 -1.62 -16.18 1.56
C PHE A 25 -2.06 -17.41 0.77
N LYS A 26 -3.37 -17.67 0.80
CA LYS A 26 -3.99 -18.87 0.22
C LYS A 26 -5.33 -18.49 -0.44
N PRO A 27 -5.28 -17.83 -1.61
CA PRO A 27 -6.49 -17.44 -2.32
C PRO A 27 -7.22 -18.67 -2.87
N VAL A 28 -8.54 -18.57 -2.99
CA VAL A 28 -9.41 -19.61 -3.54
C VAL A 28 -9.86 -19.17 -4.93
N LYS A 29 -9.79 -20.09 -5.90
CA LYS A 29 -10.20 -19.82 -7.28
C LYS A 29 -11.69 -19.45 -7.34
N GLY A 30 -11.99 -18.37 -8.06
CA GLY A 30 -13.35 -17.84 -8.19
C GLY A 30 -13.84 -17.01 -7.02
N VAL A 31 -13.05 -16.84 -5.96
CA VAL A 31 -13.34 -15.89 -4.88
C VAL A 31 -12.75 -14.52 -5.23
N GLU A 32 -13.55 -13.49 -5.01
CA GLU A 32 -13.14 -12.08 -5.13
C GLU A 32 -12.67 -11.56 -3.78
N TYR A 33 -11.49 -10.97 -3.76
CA TYR A 33 -10.88 -10.34 -2.59
C TYR A 33 -10.87 -8.83 -2.79
N PRO A 34 -11.91 -8.11 -2.34
CA PRO A 34 -11.93 -6.66 -2.40
C PRO A 34 -10.93 -6.08 -1.40
N VAL A 35 -10.34 -4.96 -1.77
CA VAL A 35 -9.51 -4.14 -0.91
C VAL A 35 -9.82 -2.67 -1.19
N SER A 36 -10.01 -1.89 -0.14
CA SER A 36 -10.14 -0.44 -0.19
C SER A 36 -9.05 0.17 0.68
N MET A 37 -8.22 1.01 0.08
CA MET A 37 -7.15 1.75 0.75
C MET A 37 -7.53 3.22 0.79
N GLU A 38 -7.66 3.76 1.99
CA GLU A 38 -7.88 5.17 2.27
C GLU A 38 -6.60 5.75 2.87
N VAL A 39 -6.12 6.85 2.30
CA VAL A 39 -4.92 7.56 2.75
C VAL A 39 -5.27 9.02 2.97
N ASN A 40 -5.04 9.52 4.20
CA ASN A 40 -5.08 10.94 4.50
C ASN A 40 -3.66 11.41 4.78
N GLN A 41 -3.15 12.29 3.94
CA GLN A 41 -1.80 12.79 3.99
C GLN A 41 -1.83 14.30 4.23
N THR A 42 -1.06 14.77 5.21
CA THR A 42 -0.76 16.19 5.39
C THR A 42 0.73 16.39 5.23
N MET A 43 1.13 17.22 4.27
CA MET A 43 2.53 17.58 4.04
C MET A 43 2.74 19.06 4.32
N ASN A 44 3.77 19.38 5.09
CA ASN A 44 4.22 20.74 5.35
C ASN A 44 5.59 20.94 4.70
N LEU A 45 5.71 21.96 3.86
CA LEU A 45 6.96 22.39 3.23
C LEU A 45 7.39 23.73 3.83
N ILE A 46 8.63 23.83 4.29
CA ILE A 46 9.17 25.08 4.86
C ILE A 46 9.98 25.78 3.77
N VAL A 47 9.34 26.70 3.05
CA VAL A 47 9.98 27.39 1.92
C VAL A 47 10.68 28.67 2.41
N PRO A 48 12.00 28.80 2.22
CA PRO A 48 12.74 30.01 2.60
C PRO A 48 12.11 31.27 1.99
N GLY A 49 11.76 32.24 2.82
CA GLY A 49 11.18 33.52 2.39
C GLY A 49 9.68 33.50 2.06
N MET A 50 9.04 32.34 1.93
CA MET A 50 7.59 32.21 1.72
C MET A 50 6.83 31.64 2.93
N GLY A 51 7.54 31.00 3.87
CA GLY A 51 6.94 30.41 5.07
C GLY A 51 6.46 28.96 4.83
N ASN A 52 5.53 28.51 5.67
CA ASN A 52 5.04 27.13 5.63
C ASN A 52 3.94 26.97 4.58
N LEU A 53 4.13 26.04 3.66
CA LEU A 53 3.11 25.61 2.72
C LEU A 53 2.54 24.28 3.19
N VAL A 54 1.23 24.23 3.39
CA VAL A 54 0.52 23.01 3.79
C VAL A 54 -0.25 22.49 2.60
N THR A 55 -0.09 21.21 2.31
CA THR A 55 -0.90 20.48 1.33
C THR A 55 -1.56 19.30 2.01
N GLN A 56 -2.85 19.12 1.78
CA GLN A 56 -3.61 17.98 2.23
C GLN A 56 -4.01 17.13 1.02
N THR A 57 -3.79 15.82 1.11
CA THR A 57 -4.20 14.86 0.08
C THR A 57 -5.02 13.76 0.71
N ASP A 58 -6.24 13.58 0.22
CA ASP A 58 -7.12 12.47 0.55
C ASP A 58 -7.22 11.54 -0.67
N GLN A 59 -6.92 10.27 -0.47
CA GLN A 59 -6.90 9.26 -1.53
C GLN A 59 -7.71 8.04 -1.11
N ILE A 60 -8.57 7.57 -2.00
CA ILE A 60 -9.33 6.32 -1.86
C ILE A 60 -9.10 5.50 -3.12
N ILE A 61 -8.50 4.32 -2.98
CA ILE A 61 -8.33 3.38 -4.08
C ILE A 61 -8.98 2.06 -3.70
N GLY A 62 -9.93 1.62 -4.51
CA GLY A 62 -10.56 0.31 -4.44
C GLY A 62 -9.99 -0.61 -5.51
N ALA A 63 -9.74 -1.87 -5.14
CA ALA A 63 -9.42 -2.94 -6.06
C ALA A 63 -10.15 -4.23 -5.70
N VAL A 64 -10.33 -5.11 -6.67
CA VAL A 64 -10.75 -6.50 -6.48
C VAL A 64 -9.67 -7.40 -7.06
N VAL A 65 -9.22 -8.37 -6.26
CA VAL A 65 -8.22 -9.35 -6.64
C VAL A 65 -8.88 -10.72 -6.78
N THR A 66 -8.53 -11.45 -7.85
CA THR A 66 -9.02 -12.81 -8.10
C THR A 66 -7.89 -13.73 -8.50
N LEU A 67 -7.92 -14.98 -8.03
CA LEU A 67 -6.96 -15.99 -8.44
C LEU A 67 -7.24 -16.46 -9.87
N ALA A 68 -6.26 -16.31 -10.76
CA ALA A 68 -6.29 -16.90 -12.09
C ALA A 68 -5.80 -18.36 -12.03
N GLU A 69 -4.58 -18.56 -11.54
CA GLU A 69 -3.94 -19.87 -11.38
C GLU A 69 -2.80 -19.86 -10.37
N GLU A 70 -2.43 -21.05 -9.89
CA GLU A 70 -1.25 -21.26 -9.05
C GLU A 70 -0.02 -21.48 -9.94
N VAL A 71 1.08 -20.83 -9.61
CA VAL A 71 2.37 -20.89 -10.34
C VAL A 71 3.48 -21.27 -9.36
N GLU A 72 4.66 -21.63 -9.86
CA GLU A 72 5.77 -22.08 -9.01
C GLU A 72 6.14 -21.05 -7.92
N GLN A 73 6.13 -19.77 -8.27
CA GLN A 73 6.48 -18.66 -7.38
C GLN A 73 5.36 -18.24 -6.42
N GLY A 74 4.14 -18.79 -6.57
CA GLY A 74 2.98 -18.43 -5.77
C GLY A 74 1.69 -18.45 -6.58
N TYR A 75 1.05 -17.30 -6.73
CA TYR A 75 -0.27 -17.17 -7.34
C TYR A 75 -0.28 -16.09 -8.41
N LEU A 76 -0.67 -16.46 -9.63
CA LEU A 76 -1.02 -15.49 -10.66
C LEU A 76 -2.43 -14.99 -10.37
N VAL A 77 -2.55 -13.69 -10.11
CA VAL A 77 -3.84 -13.04 -9.82
C VAL A 77 -4.16 -11.96 -10.85
N GLU A 78 -5.44 -11.68 -11.00
CA GLU A 78 -5.94 -10.50 -11.70
C GLU A 78 -6.45 -9.49 -10.68
N ALA A 79 -5.87 -8.30 -10.70
CA ALA A 79 -6.35 -7.14 -9.95
C ALA A 79 -7.13 -6.20 -10.88
N ARG A 80 -8.27 -5.72 -10.42
CA ARG A 80 -9.12 -4.76 -11.14
C ARG A 80 -9.37 -3.59 -10.22
N LEU A 81 -8.97 -2.38 -10.63
CA LEU A 81 -9.34 -1.18 -9.87
C LEU A 81 -10.84 -0.93 -10.02
N THR A 82 -11.51 -0.69 -8.90
CA THR A 82 -12.96 -0.46 -8.84
C THR A 82 -13.30 0.99 -8.53
N ARG A 83 -12.38 1.71 -7.88
CA ARG A 83 -12.54 3.11 -7.53
C ARG A 83 -11.19 3.80 -7.42
N ILE A 84 -11.11 5.04 -7.89
CA ILE A 84 -10.02 5.97 -7.60
C ILE A 84 -10.64 7.32 -7.28
N THR A 85 -10.33 7.85 -6.12
CA THR A 85 -10.62 9.24 -5.75
C THR A 85 -9.34 9.82 -5.15
N VAL A 86 -8.84 10.92 -5.71
CA VAL A 86 -7.69 11.67 -5.17
C VAL A 86 -8.09 13.14 -5.11
N LYS A 87 -8.15 13.68 -3.91
CA LYS A 87 -8.39 15.09 -3.66
C LYS A 87 -7.14 15.69 -3.05
N SER A 88 -6.56 16.67 -3.71
CA SER A 88 -5.42 17.42 -3.17
C SER A 88 -5.78 18.88 -3.04
N GLU A 89 -5.44 19.48 -1.90
CA GLU A 89 -5.68 20.88 -1.59
C GLU A 89 -4.39 21.53 -1.09
N GLY A 90 -4.08 22.71 -1.59
CA GLY A 90 -2.90 23.45 -1.18
C GLY A 90 -2.86 24.84 -1.82
N GLN A 91 -2.38 25.84 -1.06
CA GLN A 91 -2.19 27.21 -1.56
C GLN A 91 -3.44 27.82 -2.23
N GLY A 92 -4.63 27.51 -1.71
CA GLY A 92 -5.91 27.97 -2.24
C GLY A 92 -6.35 27.29 -3.55
N GLN A 93 -5.61 26.30 -4.03
CA GLN A 93 -5.98 25.46 -5.17
C GLN A 93 -6.46 24.10 -4.68
N SER A 94 -7.38 23.50 -5.43
CA SER A 94 -7.84 22.13 -5.23
C SER A 94 -7.82 21.38 -6.55
N GLN A 95 -7.32 20.15 -6.52
CA GLN A 95 -7.33 19.22 -7.64
C GLN A 95 -8.08 17.96 -7.21
N VAL A 96 -8.99 17.51 -8.08
CA VAL A 96 -9.80 16.32 -7.86
C VAL A 96 -9.66 15.40 -9.06
N PHE A 97 -9.30 14.15 -8.79
CA PHE A 97 -9.37 13.03 -9.72
C PHE A 97 -10.38 12.05 -9.16
N ASP A 98 -11.48 11.80 -9.86
CA ASP A 98 -12.53 10.90 -9.37
C ASP A 98 -13.04 10.01 -10.49
N SER A 99 -12.89 8.69 -10.33
CA SER A 99 -13.44 7.69 -11.26
C SER A 99 -14.97 7.70 -11.32
N GLU A 100 -15.64 8.27 -10.33
CA GLU A 100 -17.09 8.45 -10.31
C GLU A 100 -17.53 9.83 -10.81
N GLY A 101 -16.56 10.70 -11.15
CA GLY A 101 -16.81 12.04 -11.67
C GLY A 101 -17.51 12.05 -13.04
N GLU A 102 -18.42 13.01 -13.22
CA GLU A 102 -19.16 13.18 -14.48
C GLU A 102 -18.40 14.00 -15.53
N ASP A 103 -17.32 14.67 -15.14
CA ASP A 103 -16.51 15.47 -16.05
C ASP A 103 -15.68 14.58 -16.98
N VAL A 104 -15.12 15.19 -18.04
CA VAL A 104 -14.37 14.42 -19.07
C VAL A 104 -13.16 13.67 -18.49
N LEU A 105 -12.54 14.19 -17.43
CA LEU A 105 -11.44 13.52 -16.75
C LEU A 105 -11.96 12.32 -15.95
N GLY A 106 -13.03 12.48 -15.17
CA GLY A 106 -13.67 11.38 -14.46
C GLY A 106 -14.14 10.25 -15.38
N GLN A 107 -14.74 10.59 -16.53
CA GLN A 107 -15.13 9.61 -17.55
C GLN A 107 -13.92 8.87 -18.15
N ALA A 108 -12.82 9.58 -18.40
CA ALA A 108 -11.58 8.97 -18.89
C ALA A 108 -11.00 7.98 -17.87
N ILE A 109 -10.94 8.35 -16.59
CA ILE A 109 -10.49 7.47 -15.49
C ILE A 109 -11.43 6.26 -15.36
N LYS A 110 -12.75 6.49 -15.39
CA LYS A 110 -13.79 5.46 -15.29
C LYS A 110 -13.65 4.40 -16.38
N SER A 111 -13.24 4.79 -17.58
CA SER A 111 -13.06 3.87 -18.72
C SER A 111 -11.97 2.80 -18.48
N LEU A 112 -11.10 3.02 -17.49
CA LEU A 112 -10.02 2.12 -17.11
C LEU A 112 -10.39 1.22 -15.92
N MET A 113 -11.46 1.53 -15.20
CA MET A 113 -11.96 0.71 -14.08
C MET A 113 -12.39 -0.68 -14.58
N GLY A 114 -12.20 -1.70 -13.73
CA GLY A 114 -12.59 -3.08 -14.02
C GLY A 114 -11.68 -3.81 -15.01
N LYS A 115 -10.72 -3.13 -15.66
CA LYS A 115 -9.77 -3.80 -16.55
C LYS A 115 -8.77 -4.63 -15.73
N PRO A 116 -8.55 -5.92 -16.08
CA PRO A 116 -7.67 -6.78 -15.32
C PRO A 116 -6.20 -6.46 -15.56
N LEU A 117 -5.44 -6.42 -14.48
CA LEU A 117 -3.99 -6.30 -14.47
C LEU A 117 -3.42 -7.50 -13.73
N LYS A 118 -2.40 -8.12 -14.31
CA LYS A 118 -1.85 -9.38 -13.83
C LYS A 118 -0.64 -9.15 -12.94
N MET A 119 -0.54 -9.92 -11.87
CA MET A 119 0.60 -9.91 -10.96
C MET A 119 0.80 -11.27 -10.30
N ILE A 120 2.02 -11.53 -9.84
CA ILE A 120 2.39 -12.72 -9.09
C ILE A 120 2.51 -12.34 -7.62
N ILE A 121 1.74 -13.01 -6.77
CA ILE A 121 1.81 -12.87 -5.31
C ILE A 121 2.40 -14.15 -4.73
N SER A 122 3.43 -14.01 -3.89
CA SER A 122 4.05 -15.11 -3.18
C SER A 122 3.08 -15.77 -2.18
N ARG A 123 3.33 -17.02 -1.80
CA ARG A 123 2.60 -17.66 -0.68
C ARG A 123 2.74 -16.91 0.64
N ARG A 124 3.75 -16.05 0.76
CA ARG A 124 3.99 -15.23 1.94
C ARG A 124 3.18 -13.93 1.92
N GLY A 125 2.44 -13.61 0.85
CA GLY A 125 1.66 -12.37 0.74
C GLY A 125 2.49 -11.16 0.27
N GLU A 126 3.48 -11.39 -0.59
CA GLU A 126 4.32 -10.35 -1.20
C GLU A 126 4.09 -10.30 -2.70
N VAL A 127 3.86 -9.11 -3.26
CA VAL A 127 3.78 -8.92 -4.72
C VAL A 127 5.20 -9.02 -5.31
N ILE A 128 5.48 -10.13 -6.00
CA ILE A 128 6.78 -10.44 -6.61
C ILE A 128 6.96 -9.67 -7.92
N GLU A 129 5.93 -9.73 -8.77
CA GLU A 129 5.98 -9.21 -10.13
C GLU A 129 4.63 -8.61 -10.51
N GLN A 130 4.65 -7.48 -11.21
CA GLN A 130 3.48 -6.93 -11.87
C GLN A 130 3.74 -6.82 -13.36
N MET A 131 2.81 -7.33 -14.17
CA MET A 131 2.89 -7.18 -15.62
C MET A 131 2.53 -5.74 -16.00
N PRO A 132 3.27 -5.11 -16.94
CA PRO A 132 3.02 -3.74 -17.34
C PRO A 132 1.64 -3.61 -17.99
N ALA A 133 0.98 -2.47 -17.76
CA ALA A 133 -0.16 -2.07 -18.58
C ALA A 133 0.37 -1.67 -19.97
N GLU A 134 -0.12 -2.34 -21.02
CA GLU A 134 0.20 -1.98 -22.40
C GLU A 134 -0.38 -0.60 -22.76
N ASP A 135 0.24 0.14 -23.68
CA ASP A 135 -0.26 1.47 -24.09
C ASP A 135 -1.72 1.43 -24.60
N VAL A 136 -2.13 0.31 -25.21
CA VAL A 136 -3.50 0.09 -25.68
C VAL A 136 -4.54 0.16 -24.54
N PHE A 137 -4.11 -0.05 -23.30
CA PHE A 137 -4.91 0.10 -22.10
C PHE A 137 -5.52 1.52 -22.01
N TYR A 138 -4.75 2.54 -22.41
CA TYR A 138 -5.07 3.95 -22.25
C TYR A 138 -5.79 4.60 -23.45
N THR A 139 -5.89 3.91 -24.59
CA THR A 139 -6.46 4.44 -25.84
C THR A 139 -7.90 4.95 -25.69
N VAL A 140 -8.71 4.28 -24.88
CA VAL A 140 -10.11 4.69 -24.63
C VAL A 140 -10.16 5.99 -23.81
N ALA A 141 -9.38 6.08 -22.73
CA ALA A 141 -9.29 7.27 -21.90
C ALA A 141 -8.81 8.48 -22.72
N ASP A 142 -7.78 8.27 -23.54
CA ASP A 142 -7.20 9.29 -24.40
C ASP A 142 -8.20 9.79 -25.47
N SER A 143 -9.02 8.89 -26.02
CA SER A 143 -10.11 9.23 -26.96
C SER A 143 -11.21 10.06 -26.30
N ILE A 144 -11.56 9.74 -25.04
CA ILE A 144 -12.53 10.53 -24.26
C ILE A 144 -12.00 11.94 -24.01
N LEU A 145 -10.74 12.07 -23.57
CA LEU A 145 -10.12 13.38 -23.35
C LEU A 145 -10.09 14.22 -24.63
N ALA A 146 -9.83 13.60 -25.79
CA ALA A 146 -9.81 14.27 -27.09
C ALA A 146 -11.13 14.95 -27.48
N THR A 147 -12.26 14.58 -26.86
CA THR A 147 -13.56 15.19 -27.15
C THR A 147 -13.67 16.64 -26.67
N GLN A 148 -12.94 17.01 -25.61
CA GLN A 148 -13.06 18.32 -24.97
C GLN A 148 -11.72 19.02 -24.74
N TYR A 149 -10.61 18.27 -24.63
CA TYR A 149 -9.31 18.85 -24.30
C TYR A 149 -8.47 19.12 -25.54
N ALA A 150 -7.90 20.33 -25.61
CA ALA A 150 -6.85 20.66 -26.56
C ALA A 150 -5.61 19.79 -26.31
N ARG A 151 -4.80 19.56 -27.37
CA ARG A 151 -3.66 18.61 -27.38
C ARG A 151 -2.78 18.66 -26.12
N ARG A 152 -2.28 19.84 -25.75
CA ARG A 152 -1.38 19.98 -24.59
C ARG A 152 -2.05 19.59 -23.25
N ARG A 153 -3.31 19.97 -23.04
CA ARG A 153 -4.06 19.61 -21.83
C ARG A 153 -4.37 18.11 -21.81
N ARG A 154 -4.72 17.53 -22.96
CA ARG A 154 -4.92 16.08 -23.13
C ARG A 154 -3.64 15.30 -22.80
N GLU A 155 -2.51 15.69 -23.36
CA GLU A 155 -1.20 15.08 -23.09
C GLU A 155 -0.83 15.14 -21.59
N GLN A 156 -1.08 16.27 -20.93
CA GLN A 156 -0.86 16.36 -19.48
C GLN A 156 -1.82 15.47 -18.66
N SER A 157 -3.09 15.42 -19.06
CA SER A 157 -4.12 14.64 -18.36
C SER A 157 -3.89 13.14 -18.53
N ILE A 158 -3.44 12.68 -19.71
CA ILE A 158 -3.16 11.27 -19.93
C ILE A 158 -1.95 10.80 -19.12
N GLU A 159 -0.92 11.64 -18.95
CA GLU A 159 0.22 11.31 -18.09
C GLU A 159 -0.18 11.23 -16.61
N GLN A 160 -1.06 12.14 -16.14
CA GLN A 160 -1.64 12.03 -14.79
C GLN A 160 -2.46 10.74 -14.62
N ILE A 161 -3.26 10.36 -15.62
CA ILE A 161 -3.99 9.09 -15.61
C ILE A 161 -3.01 7.91 -15.54
N LYS A 162 -1.95 7.89 -16.37
CA LYS A 162 -0.94 6.82 -16.33
C LYS A 162 -0.27 6.70 -14.95
N GLN A 163 -0.03 7.82 -14.27
CA GLN A 163 0.50 7.81 -12.89
C GLN A 163 -0.48 7.18 -11.90
N LEU A 164 -1.78 7.49 -11.99
CA LEU A 164 -2.82 6.87 -11.15
C LEU A 164 -2.94 5.35 -11.37
N PHE A 165 -2.62 4.87 -12.57
CA PHE A 165 -2.61 3.45 -12.93
C PHE A 165 -1.19 2.89 -13.05
N SER A 166 -0.21 3.55 -12.42
CA SER A 166 1.17 3.08 -12.44
C SER A 166 1.26 1.72 -11.73
N GLN A 167 2.32 0.97 -12.07
CA GLN A 167 2.58 -0.30 -11.40
C GLN A 167 2.68 -0.11 -9.88
N ASN A 168 3.37 0.93 -9.44
CA ASN A 168 3.49 1.23 -8.01
C ASN A 168 2.13 1.45 -7.34
N THR A 169 1.21 2.21 -7.96
CA THR A 169 -0.12 2.45 -7.38
C THR A 169 -0.92 1.17 -7.21
N ILE A 170 -0.91 0.32 -8.23
CA ILE A 170 -1.64 -0.95 -8.23
C ILE A 170 -1.01 -1.95 -7.26
N LYS A 171 0.33 -2.07 -7.28
CA LYS A 171 1.08 -2.87 -6.31
C LYS A 171 0.76 -2.43 -4.90
N SER A 172 0.76 -1.13 -4.62
CA SER A 172 0.46 -0.59 -3.29
C SER A 172 -0.93 -0.94 -2.79
N VAL A 173 -1.98 -0.76 -3.59
CA VAL A 173 -3.36 -1.11 -3.15
C VAL A 173 -3.55 -2.62 -2.96
N VAL A 174 -2.94 -3.46 -3.81
CA VAL A 174 -3.03 -4.92 -3.64
C VAL A 174 -2.21 -5.37 -2.44
N GLN A 175 -0.99 -4.85 -2.28
CA GLN A 175 -0.11 -5.17 -1.16
C GLN A 175 -0.71 -4.73 0.18
N ALA A 176 -1.51 -3.65 0.20
CA ALA A 176 -2.26 -3.22 1.37
C ALA A 176 -3.29 -4.27 1.84
N GLY A 177 -3.84 -5.07 0.92
CA GLY A 177 -4.73 -6.20 1.22
C GLY A 177 -4.00 -7.46 1.71
N LEU A 178 -2.67 -7.45 1.76
CA LEU A 178 -1.84 -8.60 2.09
C LEU A 178 -1.03 -8.37 3.36
N THR A 179 -0.44 -9.43 3.90
CA THR A 179 0.56 -9.36 4.97
C THR A 179 1.73 -10.27 4.60
N LYS A 180 2.96 -9.76 4.71
CA LYS A 180 4.17 -10.54 4.49
C LYS A 180 4.44 -11.44 5.70
N PHE A 181 4.00 -12.69 5.63
CA PHE A 181 4.23 -13.68 6.69
C PHE A 181 5.66 -14.23 6.65
N PRO A 182 6.23 -14.63 7.80
CA PRO A 182 7.52 -15.32 7.82
C PRO A 182 7.34 -16.77 7.32
N ASP A 183 8.37 -17.32 6.66
CA ASP A 183 8.35 -18.71 6.19
C ASP A 183 8.67 -19.70 7.33
N ARG A 184 7.85 -19.66 8.38
CA ARG A 184 7.93 -20.55 9.53
C ARG A 184 6.61 -20.59 10.25
N GLU A 185 6.45 -21.65 11.02
CA GLU A 185 5.39 -21.71 12.02
C GLU A 185 5.56 -20.64 13.11
N MET A 186 4.43 -20.13 13.60
CA MET A 186 4.35 -19.07 14.59
C MET A 186 3.62 -19.56 15.85
N THR A 187 4.14 -19.20 17.01
CA THR A 187 3.46 -19.39 18.30
C THR A 187 3.13 -18.01 18.88
N ILE A 188 2.00 -17.87 19.57
CA ILE A 188 1.58 -16.57 20.10
C ILE A 188 2.29 -16.31 21.45
N PRO A 189 2.95 -15.16 21.65
CA PRO A 189 3.20 -14.11 20.67
C PRO A 189 4.40 -14.44 19.76
N SER A 190 4.27 -14.15 18.45
CA SER A 190 5.37 -14.29 17.48
C SER A 190 5.79 -12.92 17.00
N VAL A 191 7.09 -12.72 16.79
CA VAL A 191 7.67 -11.49 16.24
C VAL A 191 8.54 -11.84 15.05
N TRP A 192 8.46 -11.04 13.99
CA TRP A 192 9.37 -11.09 12.86
C TRP A 192 9.67 -9.67 12.37
N THR A 193 10.73 -9.53 11.59
CA THR A 193 11.16 -8.25 11.05
C THR A 193 11.48 -8.44 9.59
N ASP A 194 10.93 -7.55 8.77
CA ASP A 194 11.22 -7.44 7.35
C ASP A 194 11.93 -6.11 7.12
N GLU A 195 12.88 -6.11 6.18
CA GLU A 195 13.59 -4.93 5.74
C GLU A 195 13.48 -4.87 4.22
N GLU A 196 13.03 -3.73 3.68
CA GLU A 196 12.87 -3.52 2.25
C GLU A 196 13.36 -2.13 1.85
N PRO A 197 14.20 -2.01 0.80
CA PRO A 197 14.54 -0.71 0.23
C PRO A 197 13.34 -0.15 -0.55
N SER A 198 12.98 1.09 -0.25
CA SER A 198 12.05 1.89 -1.05
C SER A 198 12.84 2.79 -1.98
N GLN A 199 12.87 2.44 -3.27
CA GLN A 199 13.48 3.28 -4.30
C GLN A 199 12.79 4.65 -4.42
N GLU A 200 11.47 4.68 -4.22
CA GLU A 200 10.67 5.91 -4.28
C GLU A 200 11.05 6.91 -3.19
N LEU A 201 11.29 6.41 -1.97
CA LEU A 201 11.68 7.26 -0.83
C LEU A 201 13.19 7.43 -0.68
N GLY A 202 13.99 6.66 -1.45
CA GLY A 202 15.44 6.56 -1.23
C GLY A 202 15.78 6.13 0.20
N ALA A 203 15.01 5.18 0.75
CA ALA A 203 15.04 4.83 2.17
C ALA A 203 14.94 3.33 2.39
N ILE A 204 15.51 2.84 3.49
CA ILE A 204 15.30 1.48 4.00
C ILE A 204 14.13 1.53 4.98
N ILE A 205 13.14 0.66 4.76
CA ILE A 205 11.99 0.50 5.63
C ILE A 205 12.16 -0.81 6.42
N THR A 206 12.32 -0.70 7.74
CA THR A 206 12.35 -1.85 8.65
C THR A 206 10.99 -1.96 9.34
N VAL A 207 10.28 -3.06 9.14
CA VAL A 207 8.97 -3.32 9.75
C VAL A 207 9.07 -4.49 10.72
N GLN A 208 8.86 -4.22 12.00
CA GLN A 208 8.70 -5.26 13.02
C GLN A 208 7.22 -5.58 13.18
N GLN A 209 6.86 -6.83 12.91
CA GLN A 209 5.50 -7.33 13.03
C GLN A 209 5.37 -8.26 14.25
N ARG A 210 4.21 -8.25 14.89
CA ARG A 210 3.90 -9.09 16.04
C ARG A 210 2.50 -9.67 15.94
N LEU A 211 2.42 -11.00 15.92
CA LEU A 211 1.16 -11.74 16.08
C LEU A 211 0.75 -11.69 17.55
N THR A 212 -0.38 -11.04 17.84
CA THR A 212 -0.87 -10.80 19.20
C THR A 212 -1.99 -11.75 19.62
N GLY A 213 -2.74 -12.31 18.67
CA GLY A 213 -3.85 -13.22 18.97
C GLY A 213 -4.40 -13.92 17.73
N ILE A 214 -5.06 -15.06 17.95
CA ILE A 214 -5.86 -15.77 16.95
C ILE A 214 -7.16 -16.22 17.59
N SER A 215 -8.30 -15.88 16.97
CA SER A 215 -9.64 -16.29 17.39
C SER A 215 -10.60 -16.22 16.21
N ASP A 216 -11.53 -17.17 16.08
CA ASP A 216 -12.63 -17.12 15.10
C ASP A 216 -12.18 -16.82 13.65
N ASN A 217 -11.15 -17.54 13.18
CA ASN A 217 -10.50 -17.34 11.88
C ASN A 217 -9.86 -15.95 11.66
N ARG A 218 -9.58 -15.22 12.73
CA ARG A 218 -8.96 -13.90 12.68
C ARG A 218 -7.63 -13.91 13.40
N ALA A 219 -6.57 -13.44 12.74
CA ALA A 219 -5.29 -13.16 13.35
C ALA A 219 -5.12 -11.67 13.56
N SER A 220 -4.76 -11.26 14.78
CA SER A 220 -4.44 -9.88 15.12
C SER A 220 -2.93 -9.66 15.05
N ILE A 221 -2.52 -8.65 14.28
CA ILE A 221 -1.12 -8.29 14.09
C ILE A 221 -0.93 -6.82 14.42
N THR A 222 0.17 -6.51 15.09
CA THR A 222 0.65 -5.14 15.28
C THR A 222 1.96 -4.98 14.54
N ALA A 223 2.19 -3.82 13.94
CA ALA A 223 3.41 -3.50 13.24
C ALA A 223 3.99 -2.18 13.73
N LYS A 224 5.31 -2.08 13.75
CA LYS A 224 6.06 -0.85 13.93
C LYS A 224 7.06 -0.72 12.80
N SER A 225 7.09 0.43 12.15
CA SER A 225 8.05 0.73 11.09
C SER A 225 9.04 1.78 11.53
N VAL A 226 10.28 1.63 11.06
CA VAL A 226 11.34 2.63 11.13
C VAL A 226 11.83 2.84 9.70
N ILE A 227 11.93 4.10 9.30
CA ILE A 227 12.32 4.51 7.95
C ILE A 227 13.60 5.32 8.09
N MET A 228 14.63 4.91 7.39
CA MET A 228 15.94 5.56 7.41
C MET A 228 16.42 5.81 5.99
N PRO A 229 17.13 6.92 5.72
CA PRO A 229 17.71 7.17 4.41
C PRO A 229 18.63 6.01 4.02
N ASP A 230 18.52 5.56 2.77
CA ASP A 230 19.43 4.55 2.22
C ASP A 230 20.66 5.28 1.67
N PRO A 231 21.86 5.09 2.25
CA PRO A 231 23.09 5.71 1.75
C PRO A 231 23.48 5.24 0.34
N ASN A 232 22.90 4.12 -0.13
CA ASN A 232 23.14 3.54 -1.45
C ASN A 232 22.00 3.79 -2.43
N ALA A 233 20.96 4.55 -2.04
CA ALA A 233 19.86 4.84 -2.96
C ALA A 233 20.34 5.61 -4.18
N THR A 234 20.01 5.09 -5.36
CA THR A 234 20.18 5.81 -6.62
C THR A 234 19.29 7.05 -6.60
N LYS A 235 19.86 8.22 -6.87
CA LYS A 235 19.09 9.46 -6.96
C LYS A 235 18.14 9.39 -8.15
N SER A 236 16.87 9.70 -7.91
CA SER A 236 15.91 9.89 -9.01
C SER A 236 16.39 11.01 -9.93
N GLU A 237 16.32 10.79 -11.24
CA GLU A 237 16.58 11.81 -12.26
C GLU A 237 15.42 12.82 -12.42
N THR A 238 14.35 12.66 -11.62
CA THR A 238 13.21 13.58 -11.65
C THR A 238 13.59 14.96 -11.11
N ALA A 239 13.09 16.00 -11.77
CA ALA A 239 13.29 17.40 -11.37
C ALA A 239 12.72 17.73 -9.98
N GLN A 240 11.82 16.90 -9.46
CA GLN A 240 11.34 16.97 -8.08
C GLN A 240 11.50 15.59 -7.47
N ARG A 241 12.13 15.50 -6.30
CA ARG A 241 12.36 14.23 -5.61
C ARG A 241 12.49 14.43 -4.11
N MET A 242 12.17 13.38 -3.36
CA MET A 242 12.39 13.34 -1.92
C MET A 242 13.79 12.80 -1.64
N GLU A 243 14.53 13.46 -0.76
CA GLU A 243 15.83 12.99 -0.26
C GLU A 243 15.81 12.96 1.28
N GLN A 244 16.72 12.17 1.87
CA GLN A 244 16.91 12.08 3.33
C GLN A 244 15.63 11.74 4.11
N ILE A 245 14.74 10.95 3.50
CA ILE A 245 13.49 10.55 4.14
C ILE A 245 13.78 9.65 5.34
N SER A 246 13.30 10.07 6.50
CA SER A 246 13.32 9.32 7.74
C SER A 246 11.98 9.41 8.46
N GLY A 247 11.69 8.45 9.32
CA GLY A 247 10.45 8.48 10.07
C GLY A 247 10.12 7.17 10.75
N ASN A 248 8.90 7.07 11.20
CA ASN A 248 8.37 5.91 11.91
C ASN A 248 6.88 5.78 11.70
N GLY A 249 6.37 4.58 11.95
CA GLY A 249 4.94 4.32 11.90
C GLY A 249 4.53 3.16 12.77
N GLU A 250 3.23 3.03 12.93
CA GLU A 250 2.60 1.91 13.62
C GLU A 250 1.31 1.54 12.91
N ALA A 251 0.96 0.26 12.97
CA ALA A 251 -0.28 -0.24 12.42
C ALA A 251 -0.83 -1.41 13.24
N THR A 252 -2.15 -1.57 13.18
CA THR A 252 -2.87 -2.74 13.66
C THR A 252 -3.65 -3.34 12.52
N SER A 253 -3.59 -4.66 12.36
CA SER A 253 -4.26 -5.39 11.28
C SER A 253 -4.99 -6.60 11.83
N VAL A 254 -6.14 -6.91 11.22
CA VAL A 254 -6.89 -8.15 11.41
C VAL A 254 -6.88 -8.90 10.08
N ILE A 255 -6.38 -10.12 10.10
CA ILE A 255 -6.20 -10.97 8.91
C ILE A 255 -7.17 -12.15 8.99
N ASP A 256 -7.80 -12.49 7.89
CA ASP A 256 -8.50 -13.76 7.73
C ASP A 256 -7.48 -14.90 7.67
N THR A 257 -7.54 -15.84 8.61
CA THR A 257 -6.55 -16.93 8.70
C THR A 257 -6.74 -18.02 7.67
N GLN A 258 -7.87 -18.04 6.93
CA GLN A 258 -8.13 -19.04 5.90
C GLN A 258 -7.45 -18.66 4.57
N SER A 259 -7.53 -17.38 4.21
CA SER A 259 -7.01 -16.82 2.97
C SER A 259 -5.69 -16.06 3.13
N GLY A 260 -5.37 -15.60 4.35
CA GLY A 260 -4.24 -14.70 4.60
C GLY A 260 -4.50 -13.26 4.14
N TRP A 261 -5.75 -12.92 3.80
CA TRP A 261 -6.15 -11.58 3.36
C TRP A 261 -6.41 -10.64 4.54
N VAL A 262 -6.07 -9.36 4.39
CA VAL A 262 -6.36 -8.33 5.38
C VAL A 262 -7.87 -8.05 5.38
N ILE A 263 -8.52 -8.21 6.53
CA ILE A 263 -9.92 -7.80 6.75
C ILE A 263 -9.97 -6.31 7.06
N GLU A 264 -9.11 -5.85 7.96
CA GLU A 264 -8.97 -4.43 8.24
C GLU A 264 -7.56 -4.12 8.71
N SER A 265 -7.08 -2.93 8.38
CA SER A 265 -5.85 -2.38 8.92
C SER A 265 -6.00 -0.89 9.13
N SER A 266 -5.39 -0.37 10.18
CA SER A 266 -5.26 1.06 10.41
C SER A 266 -3.85 1.36 10.89
N GLY A 267 -3.24 2.39 10.33
CA GLY A 267 -1.91 2.81 10.73
C GLY A 267 -1.67 4.29 10.55
N THR A 268 -0.60 4.74 11.20
CA THR A 268 -0.11 6.11 11.09
C THR A 268 1.38 6.10 10.84
N GLN A 269 1.85 7.07 10.07
CA GLN A 269 3.26 7.22 9.76
C GLN A 269 3.61 8.70 9.76
N SER A 270 4.71 9.04 10.44
CA SER A 270 5.31 10.36 10.43
C SER A 270 6.63 10.29 9.66
N LEU A 271 6.79 11.20 8.71
CA LEU A 271 7.95 11.30 7.84
C LEU A 271 8.53 12.72 7.89
N ARG A 272 9.83 12.80 7.74
CA ARG A 272 10.58 14.04 7.56
C ARG A 272 11.70 13.83 6.56
N GLY A 273 12.09 14.89 5.88
CA GLY A 273 13.22 14.88 4.97
C GLY A 273 13.24 16.14 4.13
N GLU A 274 13.68 16.01 2.89
CA GLU A 274 13.91 17.13 2.00
C GLU A 274 13.19 16.92 0.66
N LEU A 275 12.45 17.93 0.21
CA LEU A 275 11.98 18.02 -1.16
C LEU A 275 13.03 18.77 -1.97
N VAL A 276 13.72 18.07 -2.85
CA VAL A 276 14.71 18.65 -3.74
C VAL A 276 14.05 18.99 -5.07
N VAL A 277 14.13 20.26 -5.44
CA VAL A 277 13.61 20.81 -6.70
C VAL A 277 14.77 21.30 -7.54
N GLU A 278 14.90 20.76 -8.75
CA GLU A 278 15.87 21.16 -9.75
C GLU A 278 15.18 21.90 -10.89
N GLN A 279 15.47 23.18 -11.05
CA GLN A 279 14.88 24.02 -12.08
C GLN A 279 15.94 24.94 -12.69
N ALA A 280 16.04 24.91 -14.03
CA ALA A 280 16.99 25.75 -14.78
C ALA A 280 18.46 25.64 -14.30
N GLY A 281 18.87 24.45 -13.85
CA GLY A 281 20.22 24.19 -13.34
C GLY A 281 20.47 24.66 -11.91
N GLN A 282 19.45 25.17 -11.21
CA GLN A 282 19.51 25.45 -9.78
C GLN A 282 18.86 24.31 -9.01
N VAL A 283 19.52 23.87 -7.94
CA VAL A 283 19.01 22.87 -7.00
C VAL A 283 18.63 23.59 -5.71
N GLN A 284 17.37 23.45 -5.31
CA GLN A 284 16.86 23.94 -4.04
C GLN A 284 16.39 22.75 -3.20
N SER A 285 16.78 22.71 -1.94
CA SER A 285 16.24 21.77 -0.96
C SER A 285 15.24 22.49 -0.05
N ILE A 286 14.12 21.85 0.24
CA ILE A 286 13.01 22.37 1.04
C ILE A 286 12.68 21.34 2.10
N ASP A 287 12.80 21.70 3.38
CA ASP A 287 12.44 20.80 4.47
C ASP A 287 10.96 20.41 4.37
N LEU A 288 10.70 19.11 4.45
CA LEU A 288 9.35 18.56 4.45
C LEU A 288 9.10 17.76 5.74
N THR A 289 7.87 17.88 6.24
CA THR A 289 7.29 16.94 7.21
C THR A 289 5.98 16.43 6.66
N MET A 290 5.68 15.16 6.90
CA MET A 290 4.50 14.51 6.35
C MET A 290 3.90 13.56 7.38
N GLU A 291 2.61 13.73 7.63
CA GLU A 291 1.80 12.84 8.45
C GLU A 291 0.85 12.07 7.55
N VAL A 292 0.87 10.74 7.65
CA VAL A 292 0.06 9.85 6.84
C VAL A 292 -0.78 8.99 7.76
N LYS A 293 -2.09 8.96 7.51
CA LYS A 293 -3.02 8.01 8.11
C LYS A 293 -3.51 7.08 7.02
N ILE A 294 -3.44 5.78 7.27
CA ILE A 294 -3.84 4.75 6.32
C ILE A 294 -4.92 3.91 6.97
N ARG A 295 -5.99 3.65 6.22
CA ARG A 295 -7.00 2.66 6.56
C ARG A 295 -7.15 1.71 5.38
N VAL A 296 -7.09 0.42 5.67
CA VAL A 296 -7.37 -0.63 4.71
C VAL A 296 -8.58 -1.40 5.17
N THR A 297 -9.50 -1.68 4.26
CA THR A 297 -10.63 -2.58 4.50
C THR A 297 -10.65 -3.62 3.40
N GLY A 298 -10.61 -4.89 3.78
CA GLY A 298 -10.92 -6.03 2.94
C GLY A 298 -12.20 -6.74 3.41
N LYS A 299 -12.62 -7.75 2.66
CA LYS A 299 -13.81 -8.54 2.99
C LYS A 299 -13.43 -9.99 3.27
#